data_AF-A0A967R0J0-F1
#
_entry.id   AF-A0A967R0J0-F1
#
_cell.length_a   1.000
_cell.length_b   1.000
_cell.length_c   1.000
_cell.angle_alpha   90.00
_cell.angle_beta   90.00
_cell.angle_gamma   90.00
#
_symmetry.space_group_name_H-M   'P 1'
#
loop_
_entity.id
_entity.type
_entity.pdbx_description
1 polymer ?
#
loop_
_entity_poly.entity_id
_entity_poly.type
_entity_poly.pdbx_seq_one_letter_code
_entity_poly.pdbx_strand_id
1 'polypeptide(L)'
;RVVEAQAAAILQPALGRCGGILEAKKIAAIAETHYVQIAPHLYCGPIEALANIQLSTCIPNFLILESIRTFGGFHAELLSTPIRWEDGYVIP
;
A
#
# COMPACT_ATOMS: atom_id res chain seq x y z
N ARG A 1 -7.77 16.07 -8.01
CA ARG A 1 -7.81 17.28 -7.14
C ARG A 1 -6.57 17.39 -6.29
N VAL A 2 -6.28 16.45 -5.36
CA VAL A 2 -5.09 16.52 -4.49
C VAL A 2 -3.80 16.67 -5.31
N VAL A 3 -3.63 15.82 -6.32
CA VAL A 3 -2.46 15.82 -7.21
C VAL A 3 -2.37 17.12 -8.04
N GLU A 4 -3.43 17.45 -8.77
CA GLU A 4 -3.52 18.69 -9.59
C GLU A 4 -3.27 19.98 -8.79
N ALA A 5 -3.76 20.04 -7.55
CA ALA A 5 -3.56 21.20 -6.66
C ALA A 5 -2.20 21.18 -5.95
N GLN A 6 -1.35 20.17 -6.21
CA GLN A 6 -0.07 19.93 -5.53
C GLN A 6 -0.18 19.95 -4.00
N ALA A 7 -1.30 19.47 -3.47
CA ALA A 7 -1.60 19.56 -2.04
C ALA A 7 -0.84 18.51 -1.20
N ALA A 8 -0.29 17.47 -1.84
CA ALA A 8 0.51 16.44 -1.19
C ALA A 8 1.56 15.88 -2.16
N ALA A 9 2.74 15.56 -1.63
CA ALA A 9 3.82 14.88 -2.35
C ALA A 9 3.81 13.35 -2.16
N ILE A 10 3.03 12.85 -1.19
CA ILE A 10 2.85 11.43 -0.90
C ILE A 10 1.35 11.17 -0.74
N LEU A 11 0.80 10.24 -1.52
CA LEU A 11 -0.58 9.78 -1.34
C LEU A 11 -0.62 8.48 -0.56
N GLN A 12 -1.64 8.34 0.28
CA GLN A 12 -1.83 7.20 1.15
C GLN A 12 -3.16 6.48 0.87
N PRO A 13 -3.34 5.87 -0.32
CA PRO A 13 -4.54 5.12 -0.61
C PRO A 13 -4.63 3.88 0.30
N ALA A 14 -5.75 3.74 1.01
CA ALA A 14 -6.13 2.51 1.72
C ALA A 14 -6.98 1.66 0.77
N LEU A 15 -6.51 0.50 0.34
CA LEU A 15 -7.12 -0.23 -0.78
C LEU A 15 -8.50 -0.81 -0.45
N GLY A 16 -8.77 -1.06 0.84
CA GLY A 16 -10.10 -1.41 1.34
C GLY A 16 -11.11 -0.25 1.31
N ARG A 17 -10.67 0.97 0.95
CA ARG A 17 -11.51 2.19 0.96
C ARG A 17 -11.47 2.98 -0.33
N CYS A 18 -10.31 3.13 -0.98
CA CYS A 18 -10.12 4.04 -2.11
C CYS A 18 -10.76 3.56 -3.43
N GLY A 19 -11.50 2.45 -3.42
CA GLY A 19 -12.14 1.86 -4.60
C GLY A 19 -11.52 0.55 -5.09
N GLY A 20 -10.59 -0.04 -4.32
CA GLY A 20 -9.96 -1.33 -4.63
C GLY A 20 -8.66 -1.21 -5.44
N ILE A 21 -8.09 -2.38 -5.79
CA ILE A 21 -6.75 -2.50 -6.39
C ILE A 21 -6.64 -1.74 -7.71
N LEU A 22 -7.60 -1.93 -8.63
CA LEU A 22 -7.55 -1.28 -9.94
C LEU A 22 -7.66 0.24 -9.82
N GLU A 23 -8.51 0.72 -8.92
CA GLU A 23 -8.67 2.16 -8.68
C GLU A 23 -7.40 2.76 -8.06
N ALA A 24 -6.81 2.06 -7.08
CA ALA A 24 -5.53 2.46 -6.49
C ALA A 24 -4.39 2.49 -7.52
N LYS A 25 -4.37 1.55 -8.47
CA LYS A 25 -3.39 1.52 -9.56
C LYS A 25 -3.55 2.73 -10.50
N LYS A 26 -4.78 3.15 -10.79
CA LYS A 26 -5.06 4.38 -11.56
C LYS A 26 -4.64 5.63 -10.78
N ILE A 27 -4.94 5.69 -9.47
CA ILE A 27 -4.49 6.77 -8.58
C ILE A 27 -2.96 6.87 -8.61
N ALA A 28 -2.25 5.74 -8.52
CA ALA A 28 -0.79 5.69 -8.58
C ALA A 28 -0.24 6.22 -9.92
N ALA A 29 -0.86 5.84 -11.04
CA ALA A 29 -0.48 6.34 -12.36
C ALA A 29 -0.71 7.86 -12.52
N ILE A 30 -1.81 8.40 -11.97
CA ILE A 30 -2.07 9.86 -11.96
C ILE A 30 -1.05 10.59 -11.06
N ALA A 31 -0.68 10.00 -9.93
CA ALA A 31 0.32 10.56 -9.04
C ALA A 31 1.71 10.61 -9.69
N GLU A 32 2.06 9.57 -10.45
CA GLU A 32 3.35 9.45 -11.15
C GLU A 32 3.58 10.61 -12.14
N THR A 33 2.54 11.08 -12.84
CA THR A 33 2.67 12.21 -13.79
C THR A 33 3.00 13.54 -13.12
N HIS A 34 2.92 13.61 -11.78
CA HIS A 34 3.21 14.79 -10.97
C HIS A 34 4.36 14.56 -9.98
N TYR A 35 5.17 13.51 -10.17
CA TYR A 35 6.26 13.12 -9.26
C TYR A 35 5.80 12.86 -7.81
N VAL A 36 4.53 12.50 -7.63
CA VAL A 36 3.95 12.18 -6.33
C VAL A 36 4.11 10.67 -6.07
N GLN A 37 4.59 10.32 -4.88
CA GLN A 37 4.82 8.95 -4.48
C GLN A 37 3.62 8.33 -3.77
N ILE A 38 3.58 7.00 -3.70
CA ILE A 38 2.54 6.22 -3.04
C ILE A 38 3.10 5.53 -1.80
N ALA A 39 2.45 5.76 -0.67
CA ALA A 39 2.69 5.07 0.59
C ALA A 39 1.38 4.50 1.13
N PRO A 40 0.97 3.27 0.77
CA PRO A 40 -0.35 2.75 1.09
C PRO A 40 -0.60 2.71 2.60
N HIS A 41 -1.76 3.23 3.01
CA HIS A 41 -2.20 3.23 4.41
C HIS A 41 -2.70 1.83 4.79
N LEU A 42 -2.44 1.40 6.03
CA LEU A 42 -2.90 0.15 6.60
C LEU A 42 -3.24 0.35 8.09
N TYR A 43 -4.52 0.32 8.41
CA TYR A 43 -5.01 0.22 9.80
C TYR A 43 -6.26 -0.67 9.86
N CYS A 44 -6.14 -1.89 9.33
CA CYS A 44 -7.18 -2.92 9.44
C CYS A 44 -6.58 -4.34 9.37
N GLY A 45 -7.24 -5.28 8.69
CA GLY A 45 -6.85 -6.69 8.65
C GLY A 45 -5.78 -7.02 7.59
N PRO A 46 -5.22 -8.25 7.63
CA PRO A 46 -4.14 -8.67 6.75
C PRO A 46 -4.55 -8.77 5.26
N ILE A 47 -5.84 -8.83 4.94
CA ILE A 47 -6.32 -8.82 3.55
C ILE A 47 -6.07 -7.47 2.87
N GLU A 48 -6.26 -6.36 3.58
CA GLU A 48 -5.89 -5.04 3.04
C GLU A 48 -4.37 -4.94 2.90
N ALA A 49 -3.60 -5.45 3.86
CA ALA A 49 -2.15 -5.49 3.76
C ALA A 49 -1.68 -6.21 2.49
N LEU A 50 -2.28 -7.37 2.17
CA LEU A 50 -1.98 -8.10 0.94
C LEU A 50 -2.36 -7.29 -0.31
N ALA A 51 -3.49 -6.59 -0.32
CA ALA A 51 -3.84 -5.70 -1.43
C ALA A 51 -2.81 -4.56 -1.59
N ASN A 52 -2.37 -3.96 -0.49
CA ASN A 52 -1.34 -2.91 -0.49
C ASN A 52 0.01 -3.42 -1.01
N ILE A 53 0.39 -4.65 -0.64
CA ILE A 53 1.59 -5.34 -1.16
C ILE A 53 1.46 -5.53 -2.67
N GLN A 54 0.33 -6.05 -3.16
CA GLN A 54 0.10 -6.25 -4.60
C GLN A 54 0.27 -4.95 -5.40
N LEU A 55 -0.29 -3.83 -4.91
CA LEU A 55 -0.08 -2.54 -5.54
C LEU A 55 1.39 -2.11 -5.50
N SER A 56 2.01 -2.15 -4.32
CA SER A 56 3.37 -1.66 -4.09
C SER A 56 4.41 -2.39 -4.94
N THR A 57 4.26 -3.71 -5.11
CA THR A 57 5.14 -4.56 -5.92
C THR A 57 5.10 -4.21 -7.41
N CYS A 58 4.05 -3.52 -7.88
CA CYS A 58 3.82 -3.29 -9.32
C CYS A 58 3.71 -1.82 -9.73
N ILE A 59 4.14 -0.87 -8.89
CA ILE A 59 4.19 0.57 -9.22
C ILE A 59 5.60 1.12 -9.08
N PRO A 60 6.04 2.02 -9.99
CA PRO A 60 7.40 2.58 -9.93
C PRO A 60 7.54 3.69 -8.88
N ASN A 61 6.44 4.36 -8.52
CA ASN A 61 6.41 5.46 -7.55
C ASN A 61 6.05 5.02 -6.12
N PHE A 62 6.30 3.77 -5.77
CA PHE A 62 6.20 3.29 -4.38
C PHE A 62 7.28 3.93 -3.50
N LEU A 63 6.91 4.35 -2.29
CA LEU A 63 7.83 4.92 -1.30
C LEU A 63 8.05 4.01 -0.09
N ILE A 64 6.96 3.66 0.61
CA ILE A 64 7.01 2.87 1.84
C ILE A 64 5.66 2.19 2.10
N LEU A 65 5.65 1.06 2.79
CA LEU A 65 4.45 0.29 3.11
C LEU A 65 4.20 0.33 4.63
N GLU A 66 3.02 0.82 5.03
CA GLU A 66 2.62 0.75 6.44
C GLU A 66 2.45 -0.72 6.89
N SER A 67 2.92 -1.03 8.09
CA SER A 67 2.90 -2.39 8.65
C SER A 67 2.37 -2.39 10.08
N ILE A 68 1.49 -3.34 10.40
CA ILE A 68 1.10 -3.59 11.79
C ILE A 68 2.18 -4.46 12.43
N ARG A 69 3.12 -3.81 13.13
CA ARG A 69 4.36 -4.45 13.63
C ARG A 69 5.07 -5.14 12.45
N THR A 70 5.39 -6.43 12.58
CA THR A 70 6.04 -7.25 11.53
C THR A 70 5.08 -8.27 10.91
N PHE A 71 3.77 -7.97 10.88
CA PHE A 71 2.71 -8.86 10.38
C PHE A 71 2.56 -10.22 11.09
N GLY A 72 3.16 -10.40 12.26
CA GLY A 72 2.99 -11.58 13.11
C GLY A 72 1.71 -11.59 13.95
N GLY A 73 1.63 -12.52 14.90
CA GLY A 73 0.50 -12.66 15.83
C GLY A 73 -0.82 -12.89 15.10
N PHE A 74 -1.88 -12.20 15.51
CA PHE A 74 -3.22 -12.38 14.96
C PHE A 74 -3.30 -12.13 13.43
N HIS A 75 -2.42 -11.29 12.85
CA HIS A 75 -2.38 -11.12 11.40
C HIS A 75 -1.90 -12.39 10.67
N ALA A 76 -0.94 -13.11 11.26
CA ALA A 76 -0.42 -14.36 10.71
C ALA A 76 -1.41 -15.51 10.90
N GLU A 77 -2.13 -15.55 12.03
CA GLU A 77 -3.13 -16.57 12.34
C GLU A 77 -4.33 -16.57 11.37
N LEU A 78 -4.64 -15.41 10.78
CA LEU A 78 -5.75 -15.25 9.82
C LEU A 78 -5.38 -15.69 8.39
N LEU A 79 -4.10 -15.99 8.11
CA LEU A 79 -3.61 -16.31 6.77
C LEU A 79 -3.14 -17.78 6.71
N SER A 80 -3.37 -18.43 5.57
CA SER A 80 -2.82 -19.78 5.33
C SER A 80 -1.29 -19.79 5.29
N THR A 81 -0.71 -18.72 4.74
CA THR A 81 0.74 -18.47 4.71
C THR A 81 0.96 -17.04 5.22
N PRO A 82 1.75 -16.86 6.29
CA PRO A 82 2.03 -15.52 6.83
C PRO A 82 2.73 -14.60 5.82
N ILE A 83 2.52 -13.29 5.96
CA ILE A 83 3.29 -12.28 5.22
C ILE A 83 4.75 -12.38 5.66
N ARG A 84 5.67 -12.51 4.71
CA ARG A 84 7.10 -12.59 4.97
C ARG A 84 7.67 -11.20 5.21
N TRP A 85 8.16 -10.97 6.43
CA TRP A 85 8.80 -9.73 6.83
C TRP A 85 10.24 -10.01 7.27
N GLU A 86 11.21 -9.37 6.63
CA GLU A 86 12.66 -9.59 6.86
C GLU A 86 13.41 -8.26 6.82
N ASP A 87 14.20 -7.96 7.86
CA ASP A 87 15.11 -6.81 7.94
C ASP A 87 14.51 -5.45 7.54
N GLY A 88 13.24 -5.20 7.88
CA GLY A 88 12.55 -3.95 7.53
C GLY A 88 11.69 -4.02 6.27
N TYR A 89 11.72 -5.13 5.54
CA TYR A 89 11.07 -5.27 4.23
C TYR A 89 10.01 -6.36 4.23
N VAL A 90 8.97 -6.17 3.43
CA VAL A 90 8.04 -7.23 3.07
C VAL A 90 8.53 -7.89 1.79
N ILE A 91 8.63 -9.22 1.80
CA ILE A 91 9.07 -10.00 0.64
C ILE A 91 7.81 -10.59 -0.04
N PRO A 92 7.45 -10.11 -1.24
CA PRO A 92 6.24 -10.53 -1.95
C PRO A 92 6.33 -11.95 -2.53
#